data_AF-X1RKJ9-F1
#
_entry.id   AF-X1RKJ9-F1
#
_cell.length_a   1.000
_cell.length_b   1.000
_cell.length_c   1.000
_cell.angle_alpha   90.00
_cell.angle_beta   90.00
_cell.angle_gamma   90.00
#
_symmetry.space_group_name_H-M   'P 1'
#
loop_
_entity.id
_entity.type
_entity.pdbx_description
1 polymer ?
#
loop_
_entity_poly.entity_id
_entity_poly.type
_entity_poly.pdbx_seq_one_letter_code
_entity_poly.pdbx_strand_id
1 'polypeptide(L)'
;MYSTEAFTAADTLTKEESGKLCTNEGAGGDVALTLPQDAEGGCRFTFLVVAAHYLTITSGAAGAIYLNGTKGSDVGFIRENVADELVTLIAIGNGDWFTVEATSGWAST
;
A
#
# COMPACT_ATOMS: atom_id res chain seq x y z
N MET A 1 10.15 -11.28 -12.19
CA MET A 1 8.82 -11.10 -12.78
C MET A 1 7.91 -10.72 -11.62
N TYR A 2 7.26 -9.57 -11.68
CA TYR A 2 6.29 -9.17 -10.63
C TYR A 2 5.09 -10.12 -10.72
N SER A 3 4.60 -10.62 -9.60
CA SER A 3 3.31 -11.35 -9.55
C SER A 3 2.21 -10.36 -9.20
N THR A 4 1.02 -10.54 -9.80
CA THR A 4 -0.13 -9.64 -9.60
C THR A 4 -1.19 -10.37 -8.80
N GLU A 5 -1.80 -9.67 -7.84
CA GLU A 5 -2.90 -10.18 -7.03
C GLU A 5 -3.99 -9.11 -6.87
N ALA A 6 -5.24 -9.55 -7.08
CA ALA A 6 -6.43 -8.72 -6.98
C ALA A 6 -7.14 -8.99 -5.65
N PHE A 7 -7.39 -7.92 -4.89
CA PHE A 7 -8.05 -7.97 -3.59
C PHE A 7 -9.45 -7.37 -3.71
N THR A 8 -10.46 -8.13 -3.28
CA THR A 8 -11.87 -7.70 -3.28
C THR A 8 -12.42 -7.44 -1.87
N ALA A 9 -11.59 -7.66 -0.85
CA ALA A 9 -11.87 -7.44 0.56
C ALA A 9 -10.57 -7.07 1.29
N ALA A 10 -10.69 -6.68 2.57
CA ALA A 10 -9.53 -6.33 3.37
C ALA A 10 -8.59 -7.52 3.62
N ASP A 11 -7.28 -7.25 3.68
CA ASP A 11 -6.26 -8.29 3.90
C ASP A 11 -5.02 -7.74 4.61
N THR A 12 -4.20 -8.65 5.16
CA THR A 12 -2.88 -8.37 5.72
C THR A 12 -1.81 -9.00 4.85
N LEU A 13 -0.95 -8.15 4.28
CA LEU A 13 0.16 -8.61 3.45
C LEU A 13 1.30 -9.14 4.31
N THR A 14 2.06 -10.10 3.78
CA THR A 14 3.24 -10.67 4.42
C THR A 14 4.52 -10.31 3.68
N LYS A 15 5.66 -10.30 4.36
CA LYS A 15 6.94 -9.92 3.74
C LYS A 15 7.38 -10.87 2.61
N GLU A 16 6.91 -12.12 2.63
CA GLU A 16 7.13 -13.12 1.59
C GLU A 16 6.47 -12.73 0.26
N GLU A 17 5.53 -11.78 0.30
CA GLU A 17 4.82 -11.25 -0.85
C GLU A 17 5.51 -10.03 -1.48
N SER A 18 6.68 -9.66 -0.97
CA SER A 18 7.50 -8.58 -1.52
C SER A 18 7.70 -8.72 -3.04
N GLY A 19 7.51 -7.62 -3.76
CA GLY A 19 7.54 -7.57 -5.22
C GLY A 19 6.20 -7.86 -5.89
N LYS A 20 5.10 -7.99 -5.14
CA LYS A 20 3.76 -8.07 -5.74
C LYS A 20 3.25 -6.71 -6.25
N LEU A 21 2.44 -6.79 -7.31
CA LEU A 21 1.48 -5.77 -7.70
C LEU A 21 0.12 -6.12 -7.09
N CYS A 22 -0.34 -5.33 -6.14
CA CYS A 22 -1.63 -5.49 -5.47
C CYS A 22 -2.66 -4.55 -6.11
N THR A 23 -3.81 -5.07 -6.53
CA THR A 23 -4.89 -4.28 -7.14
C THR A 23 -6.21 -4.45 -6.39
N ASN A 24 -7.16 -3.54 -6.58
CA ASN A 24 -8.55 -3.72 -6.15
C ASN A 24 -9.47 -4.17 -7.32
N GLU A 25 -8.90 -4.86 -8.32
CA GLU A 25 -9.67 -5.33 -9.48
C GLU A 25 -10.83 -6.23 -9.03
N GLY A 26 -12.04 -5.96 -9.54
CA GLY A 26 -13.24 -6.71 -9.20
C GLY A 26 -13.85 -6.37 -7.83
N ALA A 27 -13.29 -5.41 -7.08
CA ALA A 27 -13.89 -4.96 -5.84
C ALA A 27 -15.25 -4.27 -6.09
N GLY A 28 -16.26 -4.63 -5.30
CA GLY A 28 -17.58 -3.97 -5.29
C GLY A 28 -17.73 -2.89 -4.21
N GLY A 29 -16.63 -2.55 -3.52
CA GLY A 29 -16.56 -1.61 -2.42
C GLY A 29 -15.11 -1.33 -2.02
N ASP A 30 -14.93 -0.57 -0.95
CA ASP A 30 -13.60 -0.19 -0.47
C ASP A 30 -12.80 -1.41 0.01
N VAL A 31 -11.50 -1.40 -0.27
CA VAL A 31 -10.53 -2.44 0.06
C VAL A 31 -9.45 -1.84 0.95
N ALA A 32 -9.10 -2.53 2.04
CA ALA A 32 -8.05 -2.10 2.96
C ALA A 32 -6.96 -3.17 3.07
N LEU A 33 -5.72 -2.83 2.71
CA LEU A 33 -4.57 -3.70 2.82
C LEU A 33 -3.65 -3.20 3.94
N THR A 34 -3.24 -4.11 4.81
CA THR A 34 -2.31 -3.79 5.91
C THR A 34 -0.91 -4.28 5.57
N LEU A 35 0.07 -3.39 5.64
CA LEU A 35 1.47 -3.71 5.38
C LEU A 35 2.08 -4.52 6.55
N PRO A 36 3.06 -5.41 6.28
CA PRO A 36 3.70 -6.19 7.32
C PRO A 36 4.54 -5.31 8.25
N GLN A 37 4.39 -5.50 9.56
CA GLN A 37 5.13 -4.76 10.59
C GLN A 37 6.61 -5.18 10.65
N ASP A 38 6.90 -6.43 10.35
CA ASP A 38 8.23 -7.04 10.42
C ASP A 38 8.92 -7.12 9.04
N ALA A 39 8.51 -6.26 8.11
CA ALA A 39 9.14 -6.15 6.80
C ALA A 39 10.62 -5.76 6.93
N GLU A 40 11.49 -6.57 6.32
CA GLU A 40 12.92 -6.27 6.20
C GLU A 40 13.15 -5.06 5.29
N GLY A 41 14.28 -4.37 5.48
CA GLY A 41 14.68 -3.28 4.61
C GLY A 41 14.77 -3.72 3.15
N GLY A 42 14.12 -2.99 2.25
CA GLY A 42 14.03 -3.33 0.83
C GLY A 42 12.78 -4.15 0.44
N CYS A 43 11.96 -4.58 1.39
CA CYS A 43 10.63 -5.13 1.09
C CYS A 43 9.82 -4.10 0.31
N ARG A 44 9.17 -4.50 -0.78
CA ARG A 44 8.50 -3.59 -1.71
C ARG A 44 7.11 -4.11 -2.09
N PHE A 45 6.14 -3.20 -2.16
CA PHE A 45 4.85 -3.46 -2.78
C PHE A 45 4.51 -2.34 -3.76
N THR A 46 3.85 -2.70 -4.86
CA THR A 46 3.23 -1.74 -5.77
C THR A 46 1.73 -1.92 -5.70
N PHE A 47 0.99 -0.83 -5.58
CA PHE A 47 -0.46 -0.81 -5.49
C PHE A 47 -1.03 -0.06 -6.70
N LEU A 48 -2.09 -0.59 -7.30
CA LEU A 48 -2.77 0.02 -8.44
C LEU A 48 -4.29 -0.01 -8.22
N VAL A 49 -4.92 1.16 -8.32
CA VAL A 49 -6.37 1.28 -8.29
C VAL A 49 -6.93 0.91 -9.67
N VAL A 50 -7.80 -0.09 -9.72
CA VAL A 50 -8.47 -0.59 -10.93
C VAL A 50 -9.99 -0.39 -10.83
N ALA A 51 -10.59 -0.67 -9.68
CA ALA A 51 -11.99 -0.34 -9.39
C ALA A 51 -12.08 1.03 -8.71
N ALA A 52 -13.08 1.84 -9.07
CA ALA A 52 -13.29 3.20 -8.54
C ALA A 52 -13.88 3.20 -7.11
N HIS A 53 -13.22 2.49 -6.22
CA HIS A 53 -13.45 2.38 -4.78
C HIS A 53 -12.16 2.66 -4.04
N TYR A 54 -12.21 3.08 -2.77
CA TYR A 54 -10.98 3.36 -2.04
C TYR A 54 -10.15 2.07 -1.89
N LEU A 55 -8.92 2.11 -2.38
CA LEU A 55 -7.85 1.22 -1.97
C LEU A 55 -7.05 1.91 -0.88
N THR A 56 -7.20 1.41 0.35
CA THR A 56 -6.55 1.96 1.54
C THR A 56 -5.36 1.09 1.92
N ILE A 57 -4.19 1.69 2.05
CA ILE A 57 -2.96 1.02 2.50
C ILE A 57 -2.63 1.52 3.88
N THR A 58 -2.71 0.63 4.87
CA THR A 58 -2.44 0.92 6.28
C THR A 58 -1.04 0.43 6.64
N SER A 59 -0.28 1.20 7.42
CA SER A 59 0.97 0.68 7.97
C SER A 59 0.71 -0.45 8.97
N GLY A 60 1.76 -1.21 9.27
CA GLY A 60 1.72 -2.18 10.37
C GLY A 60 1.51 -1.51 11.73
N ALA A 61 1.30 -2.33 12.76
CA ALA A 61 0.91 -1.92 14.12
C ALA A 61 1.82 -0.89 14.84
N ALA A 62 3.02 -0.62 14.34
CA ALA A 62 3.94 0.37 14.89
C ALA A 62 4.70 1.15 13.80
N GLY A 63 4.25 1.09 12.54
CA GLY A 63 4.88 1.75 11.41
C GLY A 63 4.18 3.03 10.99
N ALA A 64 4.86 3.86 10.19
CA ALA A 64 4.25 4.96 9.46
C ALA A 64 4.48 4.83 7.94
N ILE A 65 3.64 5.49 7.15
CA ILE A 65 3.83 5.65 5.71
C ILE A 65 4.34 7.08 5.44
N TYR A 66 5.47 7.18 4.77
CA TYR A 66 6.06 8.43 4.30
C TYR A 66 5.64 8.64 2.84
N LEU A 67 4.65 9.49 2.64
CA LEU A 67 4.09 9.82 1.34
C LEU A 67 4.75 11.08 0.79
N ASN A 68 5.50 10.95 -0.31
CA ASN A 68 6.21 12.06 -0.97
C ASN A 68 7.04 12.92 0.01
N GLY A 69 7.74 12.27 0.95
CA GLY A 69 8.59 12.92 1.95
C GLY A 69 7.86 13.41 3.20
N THR A 70 6.53 13.28 3.28
CA THR A 70 5.74 13.62 4.47
C THR A 70 5.42 12.37 5.28
N LYS A 71 5.80 12.36 6.57
CA LYS A 71 5.44 11.28 7.49
C LYS A 71 3.95 11.36 7.82
N GLY A 72 3.22 10.26 7.61
CA GLY A 72 1.84 10.09 8.11
C GLY A 72 1.79 9.86 9.63
N SER A 73 0.58 9.64 10.13
CA SER A 73 0.39 9.20 11.52
C SER A 73 1.01 7.81 11.77
N ASP A 74 1.38 7.54 13.02
CA ASP A 74 1.77 6.19 13.43
C ASP A 74 0.52 5.30 13.34
N VAL A 75 0.66 4.12 12.71
CA VAL A 75 -0.48 3.24 12.35
C VAL A 75 -1.49 3.95 11.42
N GLY A 76 -1.00 4.92 10.62
CA GLY A 76 -1.78 5.67 9.65
C GLY A 76 -2.02 4.91 8.35
N PHE A 77 -2.74 5.57 7.44
CA PHE A 77 -3.01 5.04 6.11
C PHE A 77 -2.83 6.08 5.02
N ILE A 78 -2.61 5.59 3.80
CA ILE A 78 -2.83 6.33 2.56
C ILE A 78 -3.97 5.67 1.79
N ARG A 79 -4.69 6.42 0.97
CA ARG A 79 -5.74 5.86 0.12
C ARG A 79 -5.92 6.63 -1.18
N GLU A 80 -6.51 5.94 -2.15
CA GLU A 80 -6.90 6.50 -3.44
C GLU A 80 -8.12 5.74 -3.98
N ASN A 81 -8.98 6.39 -4.77
CA ASN A 81 -10.19 5.79 -5.35
C ASN A 81 -10.39 6.10 -6.84
N VAL A 82 -9.46 6.81 -7.48
CA VAL A 82 -9.44 7.03 -8.93
C VAL A 82 -8.68 5.87 -9.58
N ALA A 83 -9.30 5.22 -10.56
CA ALA A 83 -8.66 4.17 -11.35
C ALA A 83 -7.41 4.69 -12.08
N ASP A 84 -6.46 3.80 -12.34
CA ASP A 84 -5.13 4.05 -12.92
C ASP A 84 -4.14 4.81 -12.02
N GLU A 85 -4.49 5.08 -10.75
CA GLU A 85 -3.56 5.63 -9.77
C GLU A 85 -2.69 4.52 -9.14
N LEU A 86 -1.38 4.80 -9.00
CA LEU A 86 -0.36 3.86 -8.57
C LEU A 86 0.50 4.43 -7.45
N VAL A 87 0.88 3.59 -6.48
CA VAL A 87 1.93 3.91 -5.50
C VAL A 87 2.83 2.69 -5.29
N THR A 88 4.14 2.91 -5.22
CA THR A 88 5.12 1.92 -4.80
C THR A 88 5.72 2.32 -3.47
N LEU A 89 5.65 1.40 -2.50
CA LEU A 89 6.19 1.56 -1.16
C LEU A 89 7.39 0.63 -0.96
N ILE A 90 8.40 1.11 -0.23
CA ILE A 90 9.56 0.32 0.21
C ILE A 90 9.75 0.42 1.72
N ALA A 91 10.01 -0.69 2.38
CA ALA A 91 10.31 -0.74 3.81
C ALA A 91 11.79 -0.43 4.08
N ILE A 92 12.08 0.13 5.26
CA ILE A 92 13.46 0.33 5.75
C ILE A 92 13.85 -0.60 6.92
N GLY A 93 12.97 -1.54 7.31
CA GLY A 93 13.29 -2.58 8.29
C GLY A 93 12.70 -2.42 9.69
N ASN A 94 11.95 -1.35 9.97
CA ASN A 94 11.37 -1.03 11.29
C ASN A 94 9.84 -0.88 11.26
N GLY A 95 9.18 -1.35 10.20
CA GLY A 95 7.76 -1.12 9.94
C GLY A 95 7.43 0.20 9.26
N ASP A 96 8.40 1.10 9.04
CA ASP A 96 8.21 2.31 8.25
C ASP A 96 8.32 2.03 6.75
N TRP A 97 7.44 2.68 5.99
CA TRP A 97 7.31 2.54 4.55
C TRP A 97 7.46 3.87 3.84
N PHE A 98 8.26 3.90 2.78
CA PHE A 98 8.55 5.11 2.02
C PHE A 98 8.02 4.97 0.60
N THR A 99 7.44 6.06 0.11
CA THR A 99 7.05 6.16 -1.29
C THR A 99 8.28 6.32 -2.16
N VAL A 100 8.44 5.44 -3.14
CA VAL A 100 9.48 5.56 -4.19
C VAL A 100 8.91 5.98 -5.53
N GLU A 101 7.61 5.76 -5.73
CA GLU A 101 6.85 6.19 -6.91
C GLU A 101 5.39 6.38 -6.48
N ALA A 102 4.78 7.49 -6.87
CA ALA A 102 3.36 7.73 -6.69
C ALA A 102 2.82 8.62 -7.80
N THR A 103 1.64 8.30 -8.28
CA THR A 103 0.79 9.24 -9.02
C THR A 103 0.16 10.24 -8.05
N SER A 104 -0.40 11.34 -8.57
CA SER A 104 -0.74 12.52 -7.76
C SER A 104 -1.96 12.38 -6.86
N GLY A 105 -2.77 11.32 -6.99
CA GLY A 105 -4.02 11.17 -6.24
C GLY A 105 -3.81 10.85 -4.76
N TRP A 106 -2.82 10.00 -4.45
CA TRP A 106 -2.66 9.40 -3.12
C TRP A 106 -2.58 10.46 -2.02
N ALA A 107 -3.41 10.26 -0.98
CA ALA A 107 -3.47 11.14 0.18
C ALA A 107 -3.20 10.36 1.47
N SER A 108 -2.42 10.95 2.37
CA SER A 108 -2.31 10.51 3.76
C SER A 108 -3.42 11.14 4.60
N THR A 109 -3.92 10.41 5.60
CA THR A 109 -4.89 10.91 6.59
C THR A 109 -4.35 10.78 8.00
#